data_AF-A0A3A0UIN3-F1
#
_entry.id   AF-A0A3A0UIN3-F1
#
_cell.length_a   1.000
_cell.length_b   1.000
_cell.length_c   1.000
_cell.angle_alpha   90.00
_cell.angle_beta   90.00
_cell.angle_gamma   90.00
#
_symmetry.space_group_name_H-M   'P 1'
#
loop_
_entity.id
_entity.type
_entity.pdbx_description
1 polymer ?
#
loop_
_entity_poly.entity_id
_entity_poly.type
_entity_poly.pdbx_seq_one_letter_code
_entity_poly.pdbx_strand_id
1 'polypeptide(L)'
;YTVERKIHGEHQPYNDIGSWNYRLLPTVFGNEDIPMYNVTTSRELKTAMAKVNEHPQSMHLVEVHMDKHDAPEKLANIAKAFATQNK
;
A
#
# COMPACT_ATOMS: atom_id res chain seq x y z
N TYR A 1 6.50 -3.81 5.08
CA TYR A 1 6.51 -5.26 5.41
C TYR A 1 5.43 -5.61 6.43
N THR A 2 4.14 -5.51 6.05
CA THR A 2 3.02 -5.82 6.97
C THR A 2 2.84 -7.34 7.15
N VAL A 3 3.12 -8.12 6.10
CA VAL A 3 3.05 -9.60 6.13
C VAL A 3 4.04 -10.16 7.14
N GLU A 4 5.30 -9.72 7.08
CA GLU A 4 6.38 -10.15 7.96
C GLU A 4 6.08 -9.76 9.40
N ARG A 5 5.52 -8.58 9.66
CA ARG A 5 5.06 -8.19 10.99
C ARG A 5 3.99 -9.13 11.55
N LYS A 6 3.12 -9.69 10.70
CA LYS A 6 2.11 -10.67 11.13
C LYS A 6 2.66 -12.09 11.29
N ILE A 7 3.75 -12.45 10.60
CA ILE A 7 4.38 -13.77 10.69
C ILE A 7 5.43 -13.83 11.81
N HIS A 8 6.31 -12.83 11.89
CA HIS A 8 7.46 -12.81 12.81
C HIS A 8 7.99 -11.40 13.09
N GLY A 9 7.93 -11.00 14.37
CA GLY A 9 8.52 -9.72 14.81
C GLY A 9 7.70 -8.49 14.44
N GLU A 10 6.45 -8.42 14.95
CA GLU A 10 5.47 -7.35 14.65
C GLU A 10 6.01 -5.92 14.83
N HIS A 11 6.91 -5.72 15.78
CA HIS A 11 7.50 -4.43 16.10
C HIS A 11 9.00 -4.36 15.82
N GLN A 12 9.57 -5.33 15.13
CA GLN A 12 11.01 -5.36 14.90
C GLN A 12 11.45 -4.34 13.84
N PRO A 13 12.58 -3.65 14.05
CA PRO A 13 13.02 -2.53 13.21
C PRO A 13 13.44 -2.97 11.81
N TYR A 14 13.82 -4.23 11.61
CA TYR A 14 14.14 -4.75 10.28
C TYR A 14 12.92 -4.82 9.34
N ASN A 15 11.70 -4.67 9.87
CA ASN A 15 10.48 -4.60 9.08
C ASN A 15 10.11 -3.15 8.68
N ASP A 16 10.88 -2.16 9.12
CA ASP A 16 10.71 -0.76 8.71
C ASP A 16 11.38 -0.52 7.34
N ILE A 17 10.75 0.31 6.51
CA ILE A 17 11.28 0.76 5.22
C ILE A 17 11.34 2.28 5.19
N GLY A 18 12.24 2.83 4.38
CA GLY A 18 12.29 4.27 4.14
C GLY A 18 10.96 4.79 3.58
N SER A 19 10.41 5.84 4.19
CA SER A 19 9.20 6.51 3.71
C SER A 19 9.56 7.41 2.53
N TRP A 20 9.39 6.91 1.32
CA TRP A 20 9.60 7.71 0.11
C TRP A 20 8.40 8.60 -0.15
N ASN A 21 8.61 9.73 -0.84
CA ASN A 21 7.51 10.49 -1.42
C ASN A 21 7.11 9.81 -2.74
N TYR A 22 6.27 8.77 -2.65
CA TYR A 22 5.90 7.93 -3.79
C TYR A 22 5.25 8.72 -4.93
N ARG A 23 4.60 9.84 -4.62
CA ARG A 23 4.02 10.75 -5.62
C ARG A 23 5.06 11.43 -6.51
N LEU A 24 6.33 11.50 -6.13
CA LEU A 24 7.35 12.06 -7.03
C LEU A 24 7.87 11.04 -8.04
N LEU A 25 7.55 9.75 -7.89
CA LEU A 25 8.07 8.70 -8.76
C LEU A 25 7.72 8.93 -10.25
N PRO A 26 6.47 9.26 -10.63
CA PRO A 26 6.14 9.55 -12.02
C PRO A 26 7.05 10.61 -12.66
N THR A 27 7.22 11.74 -11.96
CA THR A 27 8.09 12.84 -12.38
C THR A 27 9.56 12.41 -12.48
N VAL A 28 10.07 11.69 -11.47
CA VAL A 28 11.46 11.19 -11.46
C VAL A 28 11.72 10.22 -12.62
N PHE A 29 10.72 9.44 -13.03
CA PHE A 29 10.81 8.53 -14.17
C PHE A 29 10.48 9.21 -15.53
N GLY A 30 10.30 10.53 -15.56
CA GLY A 30 10.20 11.32 -16.79
C GLY A 30 8.78 11.54 -17.31
N ASN A 31 7.74 11.34 -16.50
CA ASN A 31 6.37 11.65 -16.88
C ASN A 31 5.68 12.55 -15.84
N GLU A 32 5.46 13.81 -16.22
CA GLU A 32 4.88 14.85 -15.36
C GLU A 32 3.35 14.89 -15.42
N ASP A 33 2.74 14.26 -16.43
CA ASP A 33 1.30 14.35 -16.71
C ASP A 33 0.49 13.19 -16.10
N ILE A 34 1.10 12.37 -15.25
CA ILE A 34 0.40 11.27 -14.56
C ILE A 34 -0.43 11.84 -13.42
N PRO A 35 -1.78 11.66 -13.42
CA PRO A 35 -2.59 12.10 -12.30
C PRO A 35 -2.28 11.29 -11.04
N MET A 36 -2.05 12.00 -9.95
CA MET A 36 -1.64 11.45 -8.66
C MET A 36 -2.68 11.74 -7.58
N TYR A 37 -2.97 10.73 -6.77
CA TYR A 37 -3.98 10.80 -5.72
C TYR A 37 -3.39 10.35 -4.39
N ASN A 38 -3.62 11.14 -3.34
CA ASN A 38 -3.25 10.81 -1.97
C ASN A 38 -4.52 10.51 -1.18
N VAL A 39 -4.67 9.27 -0.73
CA VAL A 39 -5.93 8.74 -0.20
C VAL A 39 -5.73 8.23 1.21
N THR A 40 -6.49 8.77 2.16
CA THR A 40 -6.46 8.41 3.58
C THR A 40 -7.79 7.85 4.09
N THR A 41 -8.85 7.93 3.28
CA THR A 41 -10.19 7.43 3.65
C THR A 41 -10.83 6.62 2.53
N SER A 42 -11.75 5.72 2.88
CA SER A 42 -12.51 4.93 1.89
C SER A 42 -13.32 5.79 0.93
N ARG A 43 -13.77 6.98 1.38
CA ARG A 43 -14.48 7.94 0.52
C ARG A 43 -13.54 8.54 -0.52
N GLU A 44 -12.35 8.97 -0.11
CA GLU A 44 -11.32 9.47 -1.03
C GLU A 44 -10.89 8.40 -2.03
N LEU A 45 -10.77 7.14 -1.58
CA LEU A 45 -10.46 6.02 -2.47
C LEU A 45 -11.53 5.86 -3.54
N LYS A 46 -12.80 5.87 -3.14
CA LYS A 46 -13.93 5.78 -4.08
C LYS A 46 -13.90 6.91 -5.11
N THR A 47 -13.64 8.14 -4.67
CA THR A 47 -13.53 9.30 -5.56
C THR A 47 -12.34 9.19 -6.52
N ALA A 48 -11.17 8.74 -6.03
CA ALA A 48 -10.00 8.55 -6.88
C ALA A 48 -10.26 7.48 -7.95
N MET A 49 -10.87 6.35 -7.57
CA MET A 49 -11.23 5.29 -8.51
C MET A 49 -12.26 5.72 -9.55
N ALA A 50 -13.19 6.63 -9.21
CA ALA A 50 -14.11 7.21 -10.19
C ALA A 50 -13.35 7.99 -11.27
N LYS A 51 -12.38 8.83 -10.89
CA LYS A 51 -11.54 9.59 -11.83
C LYS A 51 -10.65 8.69 -12.70
N VAL A 52 -10.13 7.60 -12.13
CA VAL A 52 -9.39 6.58 -12.90
C VAL A 52 -10.30 5.96 -13.96
N ASN A 53 -11.55 5.65 -13.61
CA ASN A 53 -12.50 5.06 -14.55
C ASN A 53 -12.97 6.04 -15.64
N GLU A 54 -12.93 7.35 -15.39
CA GLU A 54 -13.21 8.38 -16.41
C GLU A 54 -12.09 8.47 -17.46
N HIS A 55 -10.86 8.11 -17.11
CA HIS A 55 -9.69 8.17 -17.99
C HIS A 55 -8.89 6.85 -18.02
N PRO A 56 -9.51 5.72 -18.42
CA PRO A 56 -8.90 4.39 -18.28
C PRO A 56 -7.70 4.15 -19.21
N GLN A 57 -7.45 5.05 -20.16
CA GLN A 57 -6.36 4.95 -21.14
C GLN A 57 -5.06 5.62 -20.68
N SER A 58 -5.07 6.32 -19.54
CA SER A 58 -3.88 6.92 -18.92
C SER A 58 -3.42 6.15 -17.69
N MET A 59 -2.12 6.21 -17.41
CA MET A 59 -1.60 5.78 -16.12
C MET A 59 -2.07 6.75 -15.03
N HIS A 60 -2.42 6.20 -13.87
CA HIS A 60 -2.74 6.95 -12.66
C HIS A 60 -1.96 6.37 -11.49
N LEU A 61 -1.52 7.23 -10.56
CA LEU A 61 -0.89 6.80 -9.32
C LEU A 61 -1.80 7.11 -8.13
N VAL A 62 -2.22 6.08 -7.40
CA VAL A 62 -3.04 6.23 -6.18
C VAL A 62 -2.25 5.73 -4.98
N GLU A 63 -1.78 6.66 -4.14
CA GLU A 63 -1.13 6.35 -2.86
C GLU A 63 -2.20 6.19 -1.78
N VAL A 64 -2.43 4.94 -1.35
CA VAL A 64 -3.41 4.61 -0.29
C VAL A 64 -2.69 4.45 1.04
N HIS A 65 -3.07 5.28 2.00
CA HIS A 65 -2.55 5.23 3.37
C HIS A 65 -3.36 4.25 4.19
N MET A 66 -2.67 3.27 4.77
CA MET A 66 -3.25 2.26 5.65
C MET A 66 -2.43 2.17 6.93
N ASP A 67 -3.03 1.66 8.00
CA ASP A 67 -2.29 1.38 9.23
C ASP A 67 -1.27 0.25 8.98
N LYS A 68 -0.08 0.37 9.56
CA LYS A 68 1.01 -0.60 9.40
C LYS A 68 0.66 -2.02 9.89
N HIS A 69 -0.34 -2.16 10.76
CA HIS A 69 -0.84 -3.42 11.29
C HIS A 69 -2.16 -3.86 10.64
N ASP A 70 -2.75 -3.03 9.78
CA ASP A 70 -3.96 -3.38 9.04
C ASP A 70 -3.64 -4.45 7.99
N ALA A 71 -4.33 -5.56 8.09
CA ALA A 71 -4.09 -6.74 7.27
C ALA A 71 -5.44 -7.41 6.99
N PRO A 72 -5.69 -7.85 5.75
CA PRO A 72 -6.89 -8.63 5.44
C PRO A 72 -6.98 -9.87 6.33
N GLU A 73 -8.20 -10.25 6.73
CA GLU A 73 -8.43 -11.39 7.62
C GLU A 73 -7.78 -12.69 7.10
N LYS A 74 -7.84 -12.92 5.79
CA LYS A 74 -7.17 -14.05 5.13
C LYS A 74 -5.66 -14.05 5.38
N LEU A 75 -5.01 -12.87 5.28
CA LEU A 75 -3.58 -12.74 5.52
C LEU A 75 -3.25 -13.03 6.99
N ALA A 76 -4.07 -12.57 7.94
CA ALA A 76 -3.89 -12.86 9.36
C ALA A 76 -3.97 -14.37 9.66
N ASN A 77 -4.89 -15.09 9.00
CA ASN A 77 -5.06 -16.53 9.17
C ASN A 77 -3.88 -17.32 8.59
N ILE A 78 -3.41 -16.94 7.41
CA ILE A 78 -2.23 -17.54 6.77
C ILE A 78 -0.97 -17.26 7.60
N ALA A 79 -0.82 -16.05 8.13
CA ALA A 79 0.34 -15.69 8.94
C ALA A 79 0.45 -16.54 10.23
N LYS A 80 -0.68 -16.85 10.89
CA LYS A 80 -0.71 -17.78 12.04
C LYS A 80 -0.24 -19.19 11.67
N ALA A 81 -0.63 -19.68 10.49
CA ALA A 81 -0.21 -20.99 10.01
C ALA A 81 1.31 -21.04 9.77
N PHE A 82 1.88 -20.03 9.10
CA PHE A 82 3.32 -19.94 8.86
C PHE A 82 4.14 -19.76 10.14
N ALA A 83 3.67 -18.94 11.09
CA ALA A 83 4.33 -18.78 12.38
C ALA A 83 4.40 -20.08 13.19
N THR A 84 3.44 -20.99 12.99
CA THR A 84 3.42 -22.30 13.65
C THR A 84 4.34 -23.31 12.96
N GLN A 85 4.49 -23.20 11.63
CA GLN A 85 5.35 -24.08 10.83
C GLN A 85 6.85 -23.76 10.95
N ASN A 86 7.20 -22.51 11.22
CA ASN A 86 8.59 -22.06 11.37
C ASN A 86 9.12 -22.16 12.82
N LYS A 87 8.47 -22.97 13.67
CA LYS A 87 8.94 -23.29 15.02
C LYS A 87 9.88 -24.48 15.02
#